data_AF-A0A1I8BIX6-F1
#
_entry.id   AF-A0A1I8BIX6-F1
#
_cell.length_a   1.000
_cell.length_b   1.000
_cell.length_c   1.000
_cell.angle_alpha   90.00
_cell.angle_beta   90.00
_cell.angle_gamma   90.00
#
_symmetry.space_group_name_H-M   'P 1'
#
loop_
_entity.id
_entity.type
_entity.pdbx_description
1 polymer ?
#
loop_
_entity_poly.entity_id
_entity_poly.type
_entity_poly.pdbx_seq_one_letter_code
_entity_poly.pdbx_strand_id
1 'polypeptide(L)' 'ATAGKAFTAFIVDGDTKGISRGKKELNVGQRCSDTRTITFEDVQVPKENVLGSPGGGFKVAMGAFDSIKFF' A
#
# COMPACT_ATOMS: atom_id res chain seq x y z
N ALA A 1 -16.24 -11.95 -5.43
CA ALA A 1 -16.52 -10.85 -4.49
C ALA A 1 -17.08 -9.67 -5.28
N THR A 2 -18.02 -8.89 -4.73
CA THR A 2 -18.42 -7.62 -5.37
C THR A 2 -17.24 -6.63 -5.31
N ALA A 3 -17.15 -5.67 -6.24
CA ALA A 3 -15.99 -4.76 -6.36
C ALA A 3 -15.62 -4.08 -5.03
N GLY A 4 -16.62 -3.69 -4.21
CA GLY A 4 -16.39 -3.05 -2.90
C GLY A 4 -16.02 -3.99 -1.75
N LYS A 5 -15.96 -5.31 -1.96
CA LYS A 5 -15.59 -6.33 -0.96
C LYS A 5 -14.35 -7.15 -1.35
N ALA A 6 -13.66 -6.79 -2.44
CA ALA A 6 -12.56 -7.56 -2.99
C ALA A 6 -11.19 -7.23 -2.38
N PHE A 7 -11.02 -6.03 -1.82
CA PHE A 7 -9.72 -5.51 -1.41
C PHE A 7 -9.56 -5.54 0.11
N THR A 8 -8.38 -5.91 0.59
CA THR A 8 -8.00 -5.83 2.01
C THR A 8 -6.75 -4.98 2.14
N ALA A 9 -6.71 -4.09 3.13
CA ALA A 9 -5.54 -3.28 3.43
C ALA A 9 -4.73 -3.95 4.55
N PHE A 10 -3.40 -3.87 4.46
CA PHE A 10 -2.48 -4.45 5.42
C PHE A 10 -1.43 -3.42 5.84
N ILE A 11 -1.04 -3.48 7.11
CA ILE A 11 0.11 -2.74 7.64
C ILE A 11 1.31 -3.68 7.59
N VAL A 12 2.38 -3.26 6.92
CA VAL A 12 3.60 -4.07 6.79
C VAL A 12 4.81 -3.19 7.04
N ASP A 13 5.74 -3.67 7.87
CA ASP A 13 7.01 -3.00 8.09
C ASP A 13 7.86 -3.11 6.82
N GLY A 14 8.51 -2.02 6.40
CA GLY A 14 9.31 -1.97 5.17
C GLY A 14 10.55 -2.87 5.18
N ASP A 15 10.99 -3.33 6.36
CA ASP A 15 12.10 -4.26 6.55
C ASP A 15 11.62 -5.73 6.71
N THR A 16 10.32 -5.99 6.53
CA THR A 16 9.77 -7.36 6.60
C THR A 16 10.44 -8.26 5.55
N LYS A 17 10.82 -9.47 5.97
CA LYS A 17 11.39 -10.49 5.08
C LYS A 17 10.47 -10.76 3.89
N GLY A 18 11.04 -10.78 2.69
CA GLY A 18 10.29 -10.95 1.44
C GLY A 18 9.94 -9.63 0.75
N ILE A 19 10.15 -8.49 1.42
CA ILE A 19 10.04 -7.17 0.78
C ILE A 19 11.39 -6.79 0.19
N SER A 20 11.39 -6.37 -1.08
CA SER A 20 12.54 -5.73 -1.69
C SER A 20 12.19 -4.36 -2.26
N ARG A 21 13.11 -3.41 -2.06
CA ARG A 21 13.03 -2.04 -2.57
C ARG A 21 13.86 -1.95 -3.85
N GLY A 22 13.20 -1.58 -4.95
CA GLY A 22 13.85 -1.36 -6.23
C GLY A 22 14.79 -0.15 -6.24
N LYS A 23 15.43 0.07 -7.41
CA LYS A 23 16.18 1.30 -7.67
C LYS A 23 15.25 2.52 -7.64
N LYS A 24 15.82 3.69 -7.36
CA LYS A 24 15.09 4.96 -7.46
C LYS A 24 14.69 5.21 -8.92
N GLU A 25 13.42 5.53 -9.13
CA GLU A 25 12.88 5.79 -10.45
C GLU A 25 13.35 7.16 -11.00
N LEU A 26 13.62 7.19 -12.30
CA LEU A 26 14.02 8.40 -13.02
C LEU A 26 12.77 9.10 -13.59
N ASN A 27 12.10 9.84 -12.72
CA ASN A 27 10.89 10.57 -13.08
C ASN A 27 11.20 11.85 -13.89
N VAL A 28 10.26 12.26 -14.75
CA VAL A 28 10.37 13.49 -15.56
C VAL A 28 10.48 14.73 -14.66
N GLY A 29 9.73 14.77 -13.56
CA GLY A 29 9.72 15.82 -12.53
C GLY A 29 9.72 15.25 -11.11
N GLN A 30 9.55 16.12 -10.09
CA GLN A 30 9.58 15.74 -8.66
C GLN A 30 10.79 14.84 -8.28
N ARG A 31 11.96 15.10 -8.88
CA ARG A 31 13.14 14.22 -8.79
C ARG A 31 13.70 14.04 -7.38
N CYS A 32 13.37 14.95 -6.46
CA CYS A 32 13.73 14.82 -5.04
C CYS A 32 12.85 13.80 -4.29
N SER A 33 11.66 13.48 -4.81
CA SER A 33 10.80 12.43 -4.25
C SER A 33 11.45 11.06 -4.43
N ASP A 34 11.41 10.21 -3.40
CA ASP A 34 11.92 8.84 -3.46
C ASP A 34 10.80 7.90 -3.94
N THR A 35 10.71 7.72 -5.26
CA THR A 35 9.77 6.79 -5.89
C THR A 35 10.52 5.51 -6.26
N ARG A 36 10.02 4.37 -5.78
CA ARG A 36 10.62 3.05 -6.00
C ARG A 36 9.54 1.99 -6.19
N THR A 37 9.84 0.97 -6.98
CA THR A 37 9.06 -0.26 -7.01
C THR A 37 9.28 -1.03 -5.70
N ILE A 38 8.21 -1.51 -5.08
CA ILE A 38 8.25 -2.41 -3.93
C ILE A 38 7.74 -3.78 -4.39
N THR A 39 8.56 -4.81 -4.21
CA THR A 39 8.20 -6.20 -4.52
C THR A 39 7.92 -6.95 -3.22
N PHE A 40 6.86 -7.74 -3.22
CA PHE A 40 6.46 -8.61 -2.10
C PHE A 40 6.55 -10.07 -2.55
N GLU A 41 7.50 -10.82 -2.00
CA GLU A 41 7.71 -12.26 -2.25
C GLU A 41 7.57 -13.02 -0.93
N ASP A 42 6.51 -13.85 -0.80
CA ASP A 42 6.23 -14.66 0.39
C ASP A 42 6.27 -13.89 1.73
N VAL A 43 5.79 -12.65 1.71
CA VAL A 43 5.73 -11.78 2.88
C VAL A 43 4.66 -12.28 3.86
N GLN A 44 5.08 -12.63 5.07
CA GLN A 44 4.18 -13.08 6.13
C GLN A 44 3.62 -11.88 6.88
N VAL A 45 2.30 -11.72 6.87
CA VAL A 45 1.60 -10.63 7.55
C VAL A 45 0.72 -11.19 8.66
N PRO A 46 0.92 -10.78 9.93
CA PRO A 46 0.06 -11.17 11.05
C PRO A 46 -1.40 -10.75 10.83
N LYS A 47 -2.36 -11.51 11.37
CA LYS A 47 -3.79 -11.22 11.23
C LYS A 47 -4.18 -9.87 11.85
N GLU A 48 -3.51 -9.47 12.92
CA GLU A 48 -3.69 -8.17 13.60
C GLU A 48 -3.29 -6.97 12.75
N ASN A 49 -2.46 -7.17 11.72
CA ASN A 49 -2.04 -6.11 10.81
C ASN A 49 -3.04 -5.86 9.66
N VAL A 50 -4.19 -6.54 9.65
CA VAL A 50 -5.28 -6.22 8.75
C VAL A 50 -5.88 -4.87 9.16
N LEU A 51 -5.76 -3.88 8.29
CA LEU A 51 -6.30 -2.54 8.54
C LEU A 51 -7.79 -2.50 8.20
N GLY A 52 -8.62 -2.30 9.22
CA GLY A 52 -10.08 -2.31 9.10
C GLY A 52 -10.63 -3.74 9.13
N SER A 53 -11.41 -4.13 8.11
CA SER A 53 -11.98 -5.47 8.01
C SER A 53 -11.55 -6.14 6.70
N PRO A 54 -11.40 -7.48 6.67
CA PRO A 54 -11.19 -8.20 5.41
C PRO A 54 -12.25 -7.84 4.36
N GLY A 55 -11.81 -7.49 3.15
CA GLY A 55 -12.67 -6.98 2.08
C GLY A 55 -13.04 -5.50 2.18
N GLY A 56 -12.67 -4.80 3.25
CA GLY A 56 -12.95 -3.38 3.48
C GLY A 56 -11.89 -2.41 2.94
N GLY A 57 -10.82 -2.90 2.32
CA GLY A 57 -9.65 -2.12 1.90
C GLY A 57 -9.97 -1.00 0.90
N PHE A 58 -11.00 -1.17 0.06
CA PHE A 58 -11.41 -0.11 -0.87
C PHE A 58 -11.91 1.13 -0.12
N LYS A 59 -12.66 0.96 0.98
CA LYS A 59 -13.14 2.09 1.79
C LYS A 59 -11.98 2.82 2.47
N VAL A 60 -10.96 2.08 2.91
CA VAL A 60 -9.74 2.66 3.48
C VAL A 60 -9.02 3.54 2.45
N ALA A 61 -8.82 3.02 1.22
CA ALA A 61 -8.19 3.77 0.14
C ALA A 61 -8.98 5.05 -0.22
N MET A 62 -10.31 4.95 -0.33
CA MET A 62 -11.16 6.11 -0.64
C MET A 62 -11.19 7.15 0.49
N GLY A 63 -11.12 6.73 1.75
CA GLY A 63 -11.03 7.65 2.89
C GLY A 63 -9.75 8.49 2.86
N ALA A 64 -8.61 7.87 2.54
CA ALA A 64 -7.36 8.60 2.34
C ALA A 64 -7.43 9.55 1.13
N PHE A 65 -8.00 9.08 0.02
CA PHE A 65 -8.17 9.90 -1.19
C PHE A 65 -9.01 11.17 -0.96
N ASP A 66 -10.10 11.07 -0.20
CA ASP A 66 -10.96 12.23 0.08
C ASP A 66 -10.25 13.30 0.92
N SER A 67 -9.38 12.87 1.85
CA SER A 67 -8.63 13.79 2.72
C SER A 67 -7.60 14.65 1.98
N ILE A 68 -7.02 14.14 0.88
CA ILE A 68 -6.02 14.87 0.08
C ILE A 68 -6.66 15.70 -1.05
N LYS A 69 -7.96 15.55 -1.29
CA LYS A 69 -8.66 16.18 -2.43
C LYS A 69 -8.77 17.70 -2.34
N PHE A 70 -8.68 18.26 -1.13
CA PHE A 70 -8.85 19.69 -0.87
C PHE A 70 -7.56 20.44 -0.49
N PHE A 71 -6.40 19.85 -0.77
CA PHE A 71 -5.11 20.53 -0.75
C PHE A 71 -4.64 20.86 -2.16
#